data_AF-A0A7V2G084-F1
#
_entry.id   AF-A0A7V2G084-F1
#
_cell.length_a   1.000
_cell.length_b   1.000
_cell.length_c   1.000
_cell.angle_alpha   90.00
_cell.angle_beta   90.00
_cell.angle_gamma   90.00
#
_symmetry.space_group_name_H-M   'P 1'
#
loop_
_entity.id
_entity.type
_entity.pdbx_description
1 polymer ?
#
loop_
_entity_poly.entity_id
_entity_poly.type
_entity_poly.pdbx_seq_one_letter_code
_entity_poly.pdbx_strand_id
1 'polypeptide(L)'
;MEMTRRCFLRSSVGSISVVTLSLWRIPGLQKRGQAAQEAEPEKLTEMPLIWMATGACSGCSITLLNAASPTVRFVLVGNVLPGQRLSLAFHSTLMASGGHLAMETLRQVARQYRRGFVLVVEGSTA
;
A
#
# COMPACT_ATOMS: atom_id res chain seq x y z
N MET A 1 29.17 -29.54 35.91
CA MET A 1 29.43 -28.14 35.53
C MET A 1 28.07 -27.46 35.45
N GLU A 2 27.66 -26.70 36.48
CA GLU A 2 26.33 -26.06 36.49
C GLU A 2 26.34 -24.85 35.55
N MET A 3 25.46 -24.89 34.53
CA MET A 3 25.35 -23.83 33.54
C MET A 3 24.47 -22.70 34.09
N THR A 4 25.07 -21.62 34.56
CA THR A 4 24.34 -20.42 35.00
C THR A 4 23.69 -19.69 33.81
N ARG A 5 22.54 -19.04 34.01
CA ARG A 5 21.82 -18.26 32.97
C ARG A 5 22.70 -17.28 32.18
N ARG A 6 23.68 -16.66 32.84
CA ARG A 6 24.65 -15.74 32.21
C ARG A 6 25.64 -16.47 31.29
N CYS A 7 26.06 -17.68 31.65
CA CYS A 7 26.93 -18.53 30.83
C CYS A 7 26.20 -19.00 29.58
N PHE A 8 24.94 -19.40 29.72
CA PHE A 8 24.07 -19.76 28.60
C PHE A 8 23.93 -18.61 27.59
N LEU A 9 23.54 -17.41 28.06
CA LEU A 9 23.39 -16.25 27.17
C LEU A 9 24.70 -15.87 26.47
N ARG A 10 25.85 -15.93 27.17
CA ARG A 10 27.15 -15.63 26.57
C ARG A 10 27.55 -16.65 25.51
N SER A 11 27.28 -17.93 25.74
CA SER A 11 27.53 -18.98 24.74
C SER A 11 26.57 -18.88 23.55
N SER A 12 25.29 -18.58 23.76
CA SER A 12 24.31 -18.38 22.68
C SER A 12 24.66 -17.20 21.77
N VAL A 13 25.06 -16.06 22.34
CA VAL A 13 25.50 -14.88 21.57
C VAL A 13 26.77 -15.19 20.76
N GLY A 14 27.71 -15.96 21.34
CA GLY A 14 28.91 -16.41 20.64
C GLY A 14 28.61 -17.32 19.45
N SER A 15 27.74 -18.32 19.63
CA SER A 15 27.36 -19.27 18.58
C SER A 15 26.65 -18.59 17.41
N ILE A 16 25.72 -17.67 17.69
CA ILE A 16 24.98 -16.94 16.65
C ILE A 16 25.95 -16.10 15.81
N SER A 17 26.88 -15.40 16.46
CA SER A 17 27.86 -14.54 15.77
C SER A 17 28.76 -15.33 14.82
N VAL A 18 29.18 -16.54 15.21
CA VAL A 18 29.99 -17.43 14.36
C VAL A 18 29.19 -17.92 13.15
N VAL A 19 27.91 -18.29 13.34
CA VAL A 19 27.03 -18.73 12.25
C VAL A 19 26.79 -17.58 11.27
N THR A 20 26.46 -16.38 11.75
CA THR A 20 26.23 -15.21 10.90
C THR A 20 27.49 -14.82 10.11
N LEU A 21 28.67 -14.82 10.74
CA LEU A 21 29.93 -14.50 10.06
C LEU A 21 30.32 -15.59 9.03
N SER A 22 30.02 -16.85 9.33
CA SER A 22 30.26 -17.98 8.42
C SER A 22 29.35 -17.93 7.20
N LEU A 23 28.09 -17.52 7.38
CA LEU A 23 27.14 -17.32 6.28
C LEU A 23 27.48 -16.09 5.43
N TRP A 24 28.11 -15.06 6.01
CA TRP A 24 28.56 -13.87 5.28
C TRP A 24 29.70 -14.16 4.28
N ARG A 25 30.50 -15.22 4.53
CA ARG A 25 31.65 -15.60 3.71
C ARG A 25 31.29 -16.49 2.51
N ILE A 26 30.02 -16.86 2.33
CA ILE A 26 29.55 -17.68 1.21
C ILE A 26 29.11 -16.75 0.06
N PRO A 27 29.88 -16.64 -1.04
CA PRO A 27 29.52 -15.83 -2.19
C PRO A 27 28.27 -16.43 -2.87
N GLY A 28 27.09 -15.87 -2.58
CA GLY A 28 25.80 -16.33 -3.10
C GLY A 28 24.65 -16.17 -2.11
N LEU A 29 24.91 -16.32 -0.80
CA LEU A 29 23.93 -16.05 0.26
C LEU A 29 23.74 -14.56 0.51
N GLN A 30 24.79 -13.75 0.27
CA GLN A 30 24.72 -12.29 0.31
C GLN A 30 23.62 -11.75 -0.62
N LYS A 31 23.50 -12.31 -1.83
CA LYS A 31 22.48 -11.91 -2.81
C LYS A 31 21.05 -12.28 -2.38
N ARG A 32 20.88 -13.35 -1.59
CA ARG A 32 19.58 -13.76 -1.03
C ARG A 32 19.18 -12.95 0.21
N GLY A 33 20.15 -12.58 1.05
CA GLY A 33 19.92 -11.67 2.18
C GLY A 33 19.50 -10.28 1.70
N GLN A 34 20.12 -9.80 0.61
CA GLN A 34 19.74 -8.56 -0.07
C GLN A 34 18.38 -8.66 -0.77
N ALA A 35 18.03 -9.79 -1.40
CA ALA A 35 16.71 -9.99 -2.00
C ALA A 35 15.54 -10.00 -1.00
N ALA A 36 15.78 -10.33 0.28
CA ALA A 36 14.78 -10.19 1.34
C ALA A 36 14.71 -8.77 1.93
N GLN A 37 15.74 -7.95 1.67
CA GLN A 37 15.86 -6.56 2.12
C GLN A 37 15.52 -5.54 1.02
N GLU A 38 15.42 -5.96 -0.24
CA GLU A 38 14.93 -5.19 -1.39
C GLU A 38 13.39 -5.05 -1.43
N ALA A 39 12.71 -5.21 -0.30
CA ALA A 39 11.47 -4.46 -0.06
C ALA A 39 11.84 -3.06 0.45
N GLU A 40 12.75 -2.38 -0.24
CA GLU A 40 12.90 -0.94 -0.13
C GLU A 40 11.53 -0.34 -0.49
N PRO A 41 10.95 0.56 0.32
CA PRO A 41 9.74 1.25 -0.08
C PRO A 41 10.11 2.11 -1.29
N GLU A 42 9.94 1.56 -2.49
CA GLU A 42 9.87 2.34 -3.72
C GLU A 42 9.00 3.54 -3.41
N LYS A 43 9.48 4.76 -3.70
CA LYS A 43 8.71 5.99 -3.47
C LYS A 43 7.40 5.86 -4.25
N LEU A 44 6.37 5.35 -3.57
CA LEU A 44 5.08 5.09 -4.16
C LEU A 44 4.45 6.43 -4.41
N THR A 45 4.39 6.80 -5.68
CA THR A 45 3.72 8.03 -6.07
C THR A 45 2.22 7.78 -5.94
N GLU A 46 1.53 8.61 -5.15
CA GLU A 46 0.09 8.54 -5.05
C GLU A 46 -0.56 9.21 -6.26
N MET A 47 -1.45 8.48 -6.93
CA MET A 47 -2.35 9.06 -7.91
C MET A 47 -3.73 9.22 -7.28
N PRO A 48 -4.17 10.44 -6.97
CA PRO A 48 -5.48 10.67 -6.39
C PRO A 48 -6.57 10.39 -7.43
N LEU A 49 -7.59 9.68 -6.99
CA LEU A 49 -8.78 9.33 -7.76
C LEU A 49 -10.02 9.99 -7.11
N ILE A 50 -10.75 10.75 -7.91
CA ILE A 50 -12.02 11.37 -7.55
C ILE A 50 -13.12 10.62 -8.29
N TRP A 51 -14.01 9.96 -7.56
CA TRP A 51 -15.15 9.23 -8.10
C TRP A 51 -16.46 9.98 -7.82
N MET A 52 -17.07 10.51 -8.86
CA MET A 52 -18.30 11.31 -8.77
C MET A 52 -19.50 10.52 -9.28
N ALA A 53 -20.47 10.28 -8.42
CA ALA A 53 -21.77 9.75 -8.80
C ALA A 53 -22.69 10.91 -9.24
N THR A 54 -23.19 10.85 -10.48
CA THR A 54 -24.17 11.78 -11.03
C THR A 54 -25.53 11.08 -11.13
N GLY A 55 -26.17 11.00 -12.29
CA GLY A 55 -27.39 10.19 -12.51
C GLY A 55 -27.10 8.68 -12.50
N ALA A 56 -26.62 8.16 -11.37
CA ALA A 56 -26.16 6.80 -11.18
C ALA A 56 -27.07 5.97 -10.28
N CYS A 57 -27.10 4.65 -10.51
CA CYS A 57 -27.77 3.67 -9.65
C CYS A 57 -26.80 2.98 -8.66
N SER A 58 -25.56 3.45 -8.54
CA SER A 58 -24.46 2.79 -7.79
C SER A 58 -24.04 1.41 -8.33
N GLY A 59 -24.60 0.97 -9.46
CA GLY A 59 -24.26 -0.32 -10.06
C GLY A 59 -22.79 -0.41 -10.49
N CYS A 60 -22.19 0.70 -10.94
CA CYS A 60 -20.77 0.72 -11.31
C CYS A 60 -19.87 0.62 -10.08
N SER A 61 -20.28 1.23 -8.96
CA SER A 61 -19.61 1.05 -7.67
C SER A 61 -19.66 -0.40 -7.18
N ILE A 62 -20.81 -1.06 -7.26
CA ILE A 62 -20.97 -2.46 -6.82
C ILE A 62 -20.20 -3.44 -7.70
N THR A 63 -20.16 -3.23 -9.03
CA THR A 63 -19.33 -4.08 -9.89
C THR A 63 -17.84 -3.91 -9.63
N LEU A 64 -17.38 -2.72 -9.23
CA LEU A 64 -15.98 -2.51 -8.82
C LEU A 64 -15.65 -3.30 -7.55
N LEU A 65 -16.54 -3.27 -6.54
CA LEU A 65 -16.35 -4.00 -5.29
C LEU A 65 -16.29 -5.52 -5.50
N ASN A 66 -16.98 -6.02 -6.52
CA ASN A 66 -17.01 -7.45 -6.88
C ASN A 66 -15.93 -7.86 -7.90
N ALA A 67 -14.95 -6.99 -8.21
CA ALA A 67 -13.88 -7.32 -9.13
C ALA A 67 -13.04 -8.51 -8.62
N ALA A 68 -12.88 -9.54 -9.47
CA ALA A 68 -12.19 -10.77 -9.12
C ALA A 68 -10.66 -10.66 -9.18
N SER A 69 -10.11 -9.99 -10.20
CA SER A 69 -8.68 -9.76 -10.36
C SER A 69 -8.41 -8.50 -11.20
N PRO A 70 -7.74 -7.47 -10.68
CA PRO A 70 -7.30 -7.32 -9.29
C PRO A 70 -8.48 -7.21 -8.31
N THR A 71 -8.31 -7.70 -7.08
CA THR A 71 -9.32 -7.58 -6.03
C THR A 71 -9.47 -6.12 -5.58
N VAL A 72 -10.65 -5.72 -5.10
CA VAL A 72 -10.88 -4.34 -4.66
C VAL A 72 -9.96 -3.90 -3.52
N ARG A 73 -9.61 -4.80 -2.60
CA ARG A 73 -8.62 -4.54 -1.55
C ARG A 73 -7.25 -4.19 -2.15
N PHE A 74 -6.85 -4.90 -3.20
CA PHE A 74 -5.61 -4.63 -3.92
C PHE A 74 -5.70 -3.31 -4.70
N VAL A 75 -6.87 -2.95 -5.23
CA VAL A 75 -7.08 -1.67 -5.90
C VAL A 75 -6.96 -0.48 -4.94
N LEU A 76 -7.50 -0.60 -3.72
CA LEU A 76 -7.54 0.49 -2.74
C LEU A 76 -6.24 0.68 -1.96
N VAL A 77 -5.52 -0.39 -1.67
CA VAL A 77 -4.35 -0.37 -0.77
C VAL A 77 -3.08 -0.85 -1.45
N GLY A 78 -3.20 -1.59 -2.56
CA GLY A 78 -2.09 -2.18 -3.28
C GLY A 78 -1.54 -1.32 -4.41
N ASN A 79 -0.59 -1.90 -5.12
CA ASN A 79 0.11 -1.27 -6.24
C ASN A 79 -0.53 -1.75 -7.53
N VAL A 80 -1.57 -1.04 -7.97
CA VAL A 80 -2.25 -1.34 -9.24
C VAL A 80 -1.35 -1.04 -10.44
N LEU A 81 -0.49 -0.03 -10.32
CA LEU A 81 0.46 0.38 -11.34
C LEU A 81 1.90 0.19 -10.81
N PRO A 82 2.88 -0.16 -11.67
CA PRO A 82 4.29 -0.21 -11.27
C PRO A 82 4.72 1.15 -10.71
N GLY A 83 5.23 1.19 -9.47
CA GLY A 83 5.68 2.41 -8.78
C GLY A 83 4.58 3.41 -8.38
N GLN A 84 3.29 3.08 -8.57
CA GLN A 84 2.18 4.00 -8.30
C GLN A 84 0.98 3.32 -7.64
N ARG A 85 0.46 3.94 -6.58
CA ARG A 85 -0.76 3.52 -5.90
C ARG A 85 -1.92 4.45 -6.21
N LEU A 86 -3.11 3.88 -6.38
CA LEU A 86 -4.34 4.66 -6.53
C LEU A 86 -4.85 5.04 -5.14
N SER A 87 -5.00 6.34 -4.90
CA SER A 87 -5.56 6.86 -3.66
C SER A 87 -6.99 7.31 -3.92
N LEU A 88 -7.98 6.55 -3.43
CA LEU A 88 -9.40 6.89 -3.57
C LEU A 88 -9.75 8.07 -2.66
N ALA A 89 -9.48 9.28 -3.14
CA ALA A 89 -9.54 10.50 -2.37
C ALA A 89 -10.98 11.00 -2.14
N PHE A 90 -11.88 10.69 -3.08
CA PHE A 90 -13.30 10.99 -2.94
C PHE A 90 -14.12 9.89 -3.63
N HIS A 91 -15.12 9.35 -2.92
CA HIS A 91 -16.08 8.41 -3.49
C HIS A 91 -17.37 8.48 -2.65
N SER A 92 -18.50 8.84 -3.27
CA SER A 92 -19.79 9.03 -2.60
C SER A 92 -20.22 7.87 -1.69
N THR A 93 -20.04 6.64 -2.16
CA THR A 93 -20.49 5.42 -1.47
C THR A 93 -19.50 4.82 -0.46
N LEU A 94 -18.18 4.94 -0.69
CA LEU A 94 -17.15 4.19 0.06
C LEU A 94 -16.35 5.03 1.05
N MET A 95 -16.31 6.36 0.88
CA MET A 95 -15.51 7.20 1.76
C MET A 95 -16.11 7.29 3.16
N ALA A 96 -15.26 7.49 4.16
CA ALA A 96 -15.70 7.61 5.56
C ALA A 96 -16.35 8.97 5.88
N SER A 97 -15.97 10.04 5.17
CA SER A 97 -16.50 11.38 5.40
C SER A 97 -17.81 11.62 4.65
N GLY A 98 -18.71 12.41 5.24
CA GLY A 98 -19.99 12.77 4.65
C GLY A 98 -20.23 14.28 4.65
N GLY A 99 -21.19 14.72 3.84
CA GLY A 99 -21.66 16.12 3.84
C GLY A 99 -20.55 17.14 3.59
N HIS A 100 -20.43 18.12 4.50
CA HIS A 100 -19.48 19.23 4.35
C HIS A 100 -18.02 18.75 4.31
N LEU A 101 -17.65 17.80 5.18
CA LEU A 101 -16.29 17.27 5.28
C LEU A 101 -15.86 16.60 3.97
N ALA A 102 -16.74 15.78 3.38
CA ALA A 102 -16.48 15.15 2.10
C ALA A 102 -16.25 16.18 0.97
N MET A 103 -17.05 17.24 0.95
CA MET A 103 -16.93 18.32 -0.03
C MET A 103 -15.67 19.17 0.18
N GLU A 104 -15.23 19.35 1.42
CA GLU A 104 -13.96 20.00 1.72
C GLU A 104 -12.78 19.16 1.23
N THR A 105 -12.77 17.85 1.50
CA THR A 105 -11.77 16.91 0.98
C THR A 105 -11.70 16.98 -0.54
N LEU A 106 -12.84 16.92 -1.23
CA LEU A 106 -12.89 17.03 -2.70
C LEU A 106 -12.27 18.34 -3.21
N ARG A 107 -12.63 19.48 -2.60
CA ARG A 107 -12.07 20.79 -2.99
C ARG A 107 -10.60 20.91 -2.67
N GLN A 108 -10.13 20.32 -1.57
CA GLN A 108 -8.72 20.29 -1.21
C GLN A 108 -7.93 19.48 -2.23
N VAL A 109 -8.36 18.26 -2.54
CA VAL A 109 -7.71 17.38 -3.52
C VAL A 109 -7.68 18.03 -4.90
N ALA A 110 -8.80 18.59 -5.37
CA ALA A 110 -8.86 19.27 -6.66
C ALA A 110 -7.97 20.52 -6.75
N ARG A 111 -7.68 21.18 -5.63
CA ARG A 111 -6.74 22.33 -5.56
C ARG A 111 -5.28 21.87 -5.50
N GLN A 112 -4.99 20.86 -4.68
CA GLN A 112 -3.63 20.34 -4.48
C GLN A 112 -3.11 19.63 -5.75
N TYR A 113 -3.98 18.93 -6.47
CA TYR A 113 -3.63 18.10 -7.62
C TYR A 113 -4.14 18.67 -8.94
N ARG A 114 -4.22 20.00 -9.11
CA ARG A 114 -4.78 20.71 -10.29
C ARG A 114 -4.42 20.16 -11.68
N ARG A 115 -3.33 19.40 -11.82
CA ARG A 115 -2.86 18.77 -13.07
C ARG A 115 -2.56 17.26 -12.96
N GLY A 116 -3.01 16.58 -11.91
CA GLY A 116 -2.57 15.22 -11.61
C GLY A 116 -3.53 14.41 -10.73
N PHE A 117 -4.81 14.35 -11.09
CA PHE A 117 -5.77 13.39 -10.53
C PHE A 117 -6.55 12.69 -11.63
N VAL A 118 -7.07 11.50 -11.33
CA VAL A 118 -8.01 10.77 -12.19
C VAL A 118 -9.42 11.10 -11.76
N LEU A 119 -10.26 11.55 -12.69
CA LEU A 119 -11.69 11.74 -12.47
C LEU A 119 -12.46 10.57 -13.07
N VAL A 120 -13.21 9.88 -12.23
CA VAL A 120 -14.19 8.87 -12.66
C VAL A 120 -15.58 9.45 -12.45
N VAL A 121 -16.40 9.39 -13.49
CA VAL A 121 -17.80 9.82 -13.45
C VAL A 121 -18.68 8.59 -13.62
N GLU A 122 -19.57 8.37 -12.67
CA GLU A 122 -20.54 7.29 -12.69
C GLU A 122 -21.94 7.88 -12.95
N GLY A 123 -22.63 7.39 -13.99
CA GLY A 123 -24.01 7.78 -14.32
C GLY A 123 -24.14 8.85 -15.41
N SER A 124 -25.39 9.22 -15.74
CA SER A 124 -25.65 10.30 -16.71
C SER A 124 -25.26 11.66 -16.14
N THR A 125 -24.78 12.56 -16.99
CA THR A 125 -24.39 13.94 -16.63
C THR A 125 -25.36 14.99 -17.18
N ALA A 126 -26.39 14.56 -17.91
CA ALA A 126 -27.44 15.37 -18.53
C ALA A 126 -28.82 14.72 -18.31
#